data_AF-A0A151ZE84-F1
#
_entry.id   AF-A0A151ZE84-F1
#
_cell.length_a   1.000
_cell.length_b   1.000
_cell.length_c   1.000
_cell.angle_alpha   90.00
_cell.angle_beta   90.00
_cell.angle_gamma   90.00
#
_symmetry.space_group_name_H-M   'P 1'
#
loop_
_entity.id
_entity.type
_entity.pdbx_description
1 polymer ?
#
loop_
_entity_poly.entity_id
_entity_poly.type
_entity_poly.pdbx_seq_one_letter_code
_entity_poly.pdbx_strand_id
1 'polypeptide(L)'
;MNLKSVVLVVVLLINVLVNGQVQFNTSSNCGGTGCDWSIGANWVGGIVPGSGADVVIDYSAGTVTAQQTISLAKGAFTYKSLTIKGAQLNNAPNVVINMNAMVTITMSGELELSNTIFTTSASITVYSLTVSNSSVMTQNDASDTTVTTASYFDSTSKLELNDKSGFTSNGVTSFKSKPKCYENTCSFNFLGPFSMFYMGVNSQGLVTMQQGTLAGGSSTIQTLTVMSALEVQSGAKLIVLGSFHAGNSQKSTVTIDNGGSIEVSGQGSVTLYALNVAVNGTAIFASTQLNVAGYISSQGFITINTPNGAIQNSTISELVLQGLQTSIEINNSNFGEIHCIMNNDGNQSLVQMQFVGASSAINITSAGSAASFTVIDESSLTVTGDVKLIGSGGIFVMGKLNLEGAYVVPGASGIALQDPNAELYVNNAQIVGDIVLGGGSFTPIQAQIFGNVIVNNGYLTLNYPGSNLAVEGFQLSTNGTLYIFDSQVSSNPAPFVANTTFITGTIIVQFQNSIEFNGQYPLIQVNTPPMNLSASTLSPIYNNVLYESQDYDITYSPTNQAIQMDFFTEESPSKKMAGWKIFLIILSIFAVLGGGAYAFYKYRRNQGYISLN
;
A
#
# COMPACT_ATOMS: atom_id res chain seq x y z
N MET A 1 1.33 39.54 -73.21
CA MET A 1 1.74 39.63 -71.79
C MET A 1 1.98 41.10 -71.48
N ASN A 2 1.27 41.70 -70.52
CA ASN A 2 1.37 43.15 -70.25
C ASN A 2 2.58 43.44 -69.34
N LEU A 3 3.21 44.62 -69.46
CA LEU A 3 4.45 44.99 -68.75
C LEU A 3 4.32 44.83 -67.23
N LYS A 4 3.13 45.10 -66.67
CA LYS A 4 2.82 44.87 -65.25
C LYS A 4 2.94 43.40 -64.83
N SER A 5 2.54 42.47 -65.71
CA SER A 5 2.68 41.03 -65.47
C SER A 5 4.14 40.59 -65.55
N VAL A 6 4.96 41.20 -66.40
CA VAL A 6 6.39 40.91 -66.51
C VAL A 6 7.15 41.41 -65.28
N VAL A 7 6.88 42.63 -64.82
CA VAL A 7 7.50 43.19 -63.61
C VAL A 7 7.13 42.39 -62.36
N LEU A 8 5.87 41.96 -62.23
CA LEU A 8 5.44 41.10 -61.13
C LEU A 8 6.17 39.74 -61.14
N VAL A 9 6.29 39.10 -62.31
CA VAL A 9 7.02 37.83 -62.47
C VAL A 9 8.51 38.00 -62.12
N VAL A 10 9.13 39.10 -62.53
CA VAL A 10 10.55 39.40 -62.22
C VAL A 10 10.75 39.67 -60.73
N VAL A 11 9.89 40.45 -60.07
CA VAL A 11 9.97 40.71 -58.63
C VAL A 11 9.75 39.43 -57.82
N LEU A 12 8.83 38.56 -58.24
CA LEU A 12 8.61 37.24 -57.63
C LEU A 12 9.82 36.33 -57.83
N LEU A 13 10.40 36.27 -59.04
CA LEU A 13 11.62 35.51 -59.32
C LEU A 13 12.81 36.00 -58.49
N ILE A 14 12.98 37.32 -58.34
CA ILE A 14 14.04 37.91 -57.50
C ILE A 14 13.81 37.54 -56.03
N ASN A 15 12.58 37.57 -55.51
CA ASN A 15 12.30 37.14 -54.14
C ASN A 15 12.63 35.66 -53.91
N VAL A 16 12.28 34.78 -54.86
CA VAL A 16 12.62 33.34 -54.80
C VAL A 16 14.14 33.13 -54.84
N LEU A 17 14.85 33.87 -55.69
CA LEU A 17 16.30 33.77 -55.86
C LEU A 17 17.09 34.42 -54.70
N VAL A 18 16.56 35.46 -54.05
CA VAL A 18 17.26 36.25 -53.02
C VAL A 18 16.93 35.80 -51.60
N ASN A 19 15.68 35.40 -51.33
CA ASN A 19 15.24 35.05 -49.98
C ASN A 19 15.06 33.54 -49.76
N GLY A 20 15.15 32.71 -50.80
CA GLY A 20 14.98 31.25 -50.70
C GLY A 20 13.58 30.80 -50.26
N GLN A 21 12.61 31.72 -50.21
CA GLN A 21 11.23 31.43 -49.85
C GLN A 21 10.41 31.06 -51.09
N VAL A 22 9.66 29.96 -51.00
CA VAL A 22 8.79 29.46 -52.06
C VAL A 22 7.36 29.37 -51.53
N GLN A 23 6.45 30.09 -52.18
CA GLN A 23 5.05 30.20 -51.75
C GLN A 23 4.15 29.34 -52.61
N PHE A 24 3.23 28.63 -51.97
CA PHE A 24 2.18 27.91 -52.66
C PHE A 24 1.17 28.89 -53.26
N ASN A 25 0.69 28.60 -54.47
CA ASN A 25 -0.29 29.44 -55.13
C ASN A 25 -1.67 29.20 -54.51
N THR A 26 -2.02 29.96 -53.48
CA THR A 26 -3.30 29.83 -52.76
C THR A 26 -4.51 30.35 -53.55
N SER A 27 -4.31 30.88 -54.76
CA SER A 27 -5.40 31.12 -55.72
C SER A 27 -5.82 29.85 -56.48
N SER A 28 -5.02 28.79 -56.44
CA SER A 28 -5.38 27.48 -56.98
C SER A 28 -6.47 26.84 -56.12
N ASN A 29 -7.53 26.34 -56.76
CA ASN A 29 -8.62 25.63 -56.08
C ASN A 29 -8.24 24.16 -55.88
N CYS A 30 -7.96 23.79 -54.63
CA CYS A 30 -7.64 22.43 -54.21
C CYS A 30 -8.82 21.72 -53.52
N GLY A 31 -10.06 22.26 -53.64
CA GLY A 31 -11.26 21.76 -52.95
C GLY A 31 -12.05 20.66 -53.66
N GLY A 32 -11.42 19.95 -54.60
CA GLY A 32 -12.00 18.79 -55.28
C GLY A 32 -11.04 17.60 -55.26
N THR A 33 -10.37 17.34 -56.38
CA THR A 33 -9.38 16.25 -56.53
C THR A 33 -8.09 16.45 -55.73
N GLY A 34 -7.99 17.56 -54.98
CA GLY A 34 -6.76 18.02 -54.34
C GLY A 34 -5.72 18.55 -55.33
N CYS A 35 -4.67 19.15 -54.79
CA CYS A 35 -3.49 19.62 -55.51
C CYS A 35 -2.29 18.72 -55.17
N ASP A 36 -1.50 18.33 -56.17
CA ASP A 36 -0.23 17.65 -55.95
C ASP A 36 0.87 18.68 -55.68
N TRP A 37 1.54 18.53 -54.53
CA TRP A 37 2.67 19.37 -54.12
C TRP A 37 3.80 19.39 -55.13
N SER A 38 3.99 18.31 -55.88
CA SER A 38 5.11 18.14 -56.81
C SER A 38 4.90 18.85 -58.16
N ILE A 39 3.70 19.42 -58.40
CA ILE A 39 3.37 20.09 -59.65
C ILE A 39 3.73 21.58 -59.55
N GLY A 40 4.66 22.03 -60.39
CA GLY A 40 5.12 23.43 -60.42
C GLY A 40 4.01 24.46 -60.57
N ALA A 41 2.95 24.17 -61.33
CA ALA A 41 1.81 25.07 -61.51
C ALA A 41 1.04 25.41 -60.22
N ASN A 42 1.22 24.61 -59.15
CA ASN A 42 0.63 24.87 -57.83
C ASN A 42 1.48 25.82 -56.98
N TRP A 43 2.64 26.25 -57.47
CA TRP A 43 3.55 27.17 -56.78
C TRP A 43 3.61 28.52 -57.47
N VAL A 44 3.82 29.58 -56.69
CA VAL A 44 4.01 30.92 -57.24
C VAL A 44 5.26 30.94 -58.12
N GLY A 45 5.11 31.40 -59.36
CA GLY A 45 6.20 31.41 -60.35
C GLY A 45 6.47 30.07 -61.03
N GLY A 46 5.70 29.00 -60.73
CA GLY A 46 5.87 27.70 -61.38
C GLY A 46 7.00 26.84 -60.81
N ILE A 47 7.58 27.24 -59.67
CA ILE A 47 8.82 26.66 -59.11
C ILE A 47 8.46 25.79 -57.91
N VAL A 48 8.67 24.49 -58.02
CA VAL A 48 8.56 23.56 -56.88
C VAL A 48 9.70 23.84 -55.89
N PRO A 49 9.45 23.79 -54.56
CA PRO A 49 10.48 23.99 -53.56
C PRO A 49 11.67 23.05 -53.74
N GLY A 50 12.87 23.64 -53.82
CA GLY A 50 14.13 22.91 -53.83
C GLY A 50 14.68 22.64 -52.43
N SER A 51 15.84 22.00 -52.37
CA SER A 51 16.53 21.76 -51.10
C SER A 51 16.90 23.08 -50.42
N GLY A 52 16.65 23.20 -49.11
CA GLY A 52 16.98 24.38 -48.30
C GLY A 52 16.02 25.57 -48.45
N ALA A 53 14.91 25.40 -49.16
CA ALA A 53 13.89 26.45 -49.30
C ALA A 53 13.09 26.66 -48.01
N ASP A 54 12.62 27.89 -47.79
CA ASP A 54 11.58 28.24 -46.82
C ASP A 54 10.20 28.10 -47.50
N VAL A 55 9.43 27.09 -47.14
CA VAL A 55 8.18 26.75 -47.82
C VAL A 55 6.98 27.32 -47.09
N VAL A 56 6.09 28.03 -47.80
CA VAL A 56 4.91 28.66 -47.18
C VAL A 56 3.63 28.32 -47.94
N ILE A 57 2.63 27.80 -47.22
CA ILE A 57 1.26 27.60 -47.69
C ILE A 57 0.35 28.43 -46.77
N ASP A 58 -0.15 29.57 -47.25
CA ASP A 58 -0.94 30.48 -46.41
C ASP A 58 -2.27 30.85 -47.06
N TYR A 59 -3.33 30.21 -46.57
CA TYR A 59 -4.73 30.47 -46.92
C TYR A 59 -5.43 31.40 -45.91
N SER A 60 -4.73 31.93 -44.90
CA SER A 60 -5.33 32.70 -43.80
C SER A 60 -5.98 34.02 -44.24
N ALA A 61 -5.43 34.67 -45.28
CA ALA A 61 -5.92 35.93 -45.82
C ALA A 61 -6.92 35.78 -46.99
N GLY A 62 -7.18 34.54 -47.45
CA GLY A 62 -8.00 34.26 -48.63
C GLY A 62 -9.46 33.98 -48.32
N THR A 63 -10.35 34.27 -49.27
CA THR A 63 -11.76 33.86 -49.20
C THR A 63 -11.91 32.40 -49.63
N VAL A 64 -11.67 31.48 -48.71
CA VAL A 64 -11.74 30.03 -48.98
C VAL A 64 -13.14 29.51 -48.63
N THR A 65 -13.88 29.00 -49.61
CA THR A 65 -15.27 28.51 -49.43
C THR A 65 -15.39 26.99 -49.30
N ALA A 66 -14.29 26.25 -49.52
CA ALA A 66 -14.23 24.80 -49.42
C ALA A 66 -12.90 24.36 -48.79
N GLN A 67 -12.86 23.17 -48.19
CA GLN A 67 -11.63 22.56 -47.70
C GLN A 67 -10.60 22.44 -48.84
N GLN A 68 -9.32 22.73 -48.57
CA GLN A 68 -8.23 22.68 -49.56
C GLN A 68 -7.32 21.50 -49.25
N THR A 69 -7.24 20.53 -50.16
CA THR A 69 -6.44 19.32 -49.95
C THR A 69 -5.17 19.34 -50.78
N ILE A 70 -4.02 19.21 -50.14
CA ILE A 70 -2.71 19.14 -50.79
C ILE A 70 -2.06 17.79 -50.46
N SER A 71 -1.64 17.06 -51.48
CA SER A 71 -1.13 15.70 -51.36
C SER A 71 0.33 15.58 -51.79
N LEU A 72 1.11 14.79 -51.05
CA LEU A 72 2.47 14.36 -51.40
C LEU A 72 2.50 12.83 -51.47
N ALA A 73 2.69 12.29 -52.67
CA ALA A 73 2.64 10.84 -52.88
C ALA A 73 3.98 10.13 -52.65
N LYS A 74 5.11 10.77 -52.99
CA LYS A 74 6.46 10.19 -52.86
C LYS A 74 7.54 11.27 -52.92
N GLY A 75 8.70 10.98 -52.33
CA GLY A 75 9.91 11.79 -52.48
C GLY A 75 10.66 12.04 -51.17
N ALA A 76 11.92 12.42 -51.28
CA ALA A 76 12.72 12.89 -50.15
C ALA A 76 12.89 14.41 -50.27
N PHE A 77 12.40 15.13 -49.26
CA PHE A 77 12.40 16.59 -49.25
C PHE A 77 13.24 17.11 -48.10
N THR A 78 14.12 18.06 -48.39
CA THR A 78 14.95 18.72 -47.39
C THR A 78 14.71 20.22 -47.45
N TYR A 79 14.00 20.77 -46.48
CA TYR A 79 13.66 22.20 -46.45
C TYR A 79 14.42 22.91 -45.34
N LYS A 80 14.46 24.24 -45.41
CA LYS A 80 14.86 25.05 -44.27
C LYS A 80 13.69 25.19 -43.30
N SER A 81 12.50 25.54 -43.77
CA SER A 81 11.30 25.61 -42.94
C SER A 81 10.04 25.27 -43.74
N LEU A 82 8.96 24.93 -43.04
CA LEU A 82 7.64 24.77 -43.62
C LEU A 82 6.57 25.43 -42.75
N THR A 83 5.88 26.42 -43.29
CA THR A 83 4.78 27.12 -42.62
C THR A 83 3.48 26.86 -43.36
N ILE A 84 2.47 26.36 -42.64
CA ILE A 84 1.14 26.07 -43.18
C ILE A 84 0.08 26.76 -42.32
N LYS A 85 -0.65 27.69 -42.93
CA LYS A 85 -1.67 28.50 -42.28
C LYS A 85 -2.99 28.39 -43.03
N GLY A 86 -4.00 27.83 -42.37
CA GLY A 86 -5.38 27.79 -42.85
C GLY A 86 -6.21 28.99 -42.36
N ALA A 87 -7.37 29.16 -42.99
CA ALA A 87 -8.48 29.94 -42.45
C ALA A 87 -9.44 29.02 -41.68
N GLN A 88 -10.30 29.58 -40.84
CA GLN A 88 -11.39 28.80 -40.24
C GLN A 88 -12.60 28.77 -41.17
N LEU A 89 -13.04 27.58 -41.54
CA LEU A 89 -14.29 27.34 -42.26
C LEU A 89 -15.25 26.65 -41.30
N ASN A 90 -16.34 27.33 -40.91
CA ASN A 90 -17.33 26.82 -39.95
C ASN A 90 -16.70 26.33 -38.63
N ASN A 91 -15.74 27.09 -38.08
CA ASN A 91 -14.96 26.75 -36.87
C ASN A 91 -14.08 25.48 -36.98
N ALA A 92 -13.77 25.03 -38.20
CA ALA A 92 -12.84 23.93 -38.44
C ALA A 92 -11.66 24.36 -39.33
N PRO A 93 -10.49 23.70 -39.20
CA PRO A 93 -9.37 23.85 -40.14
C PRO A 93 -9.81 23.62 -41.59
N ASN A 94 -9.42 24.52 -42.51
CA ASN A 94 -9.78 24.41 -43.92
C ASN A 94 -8.68 23.81 -44.81
N VAL A 95 -7.42 23.77 -44.37
CA VAL A 95 -6.31 23.19 -45.14
C VAL A 95 -6.04 21.76 -44.65
N VAL A 96 -5.96 20.82 -45.58
CA VAL A 96 -5.59 19.42 -45.35
C VAL A 96 -4.30 19.12 -46.10
N ILE A 97 -3.30 18.61 -45.39
CA ILE A 97 -2.06 18.09 -45.96
C ILE A 97 -2.05 16.58 -45.77
N ASN A 98 -1.92 15.85 -46.86
CA ASN A 98 -1.83 14.39 -46.86
C ASN A 98 -0.48 13.93 -47.39
N MET A 99 0.33 13.28 -46.54
CA MET A 99 1.63 12.74 -46.93
C MET A 99 1.65 11.23 -46.86
N ASN A 100 2.02 10.57 -47.95
CA ASN A 100 2.08 9.11 -48.02
C ASN A 100 3.39 8.55 -47.42
N ALA A 101 3.43 7.25 -47.10
CA ALA A 101 4.57 6.58 -46.47
C ALA A 101 5.86 6.57 -47.31
N MET A 102 5.77 6.77 -48.63
CA MET A 102 6.94 6.92 -49.51
C MET A 102 7.57 8.32 -49.48
N VAL A 103 7.10 9.19 -48.59
CA VAL A 103 7.63 10.53 -48.39
C VAL A 103 8.57 10.53 -47.17
N THR A 104 9.66 11.29 -47.26
CA THR A 104 10.49 11.63 -46.10
C THR A 104 10.75 13.12 -46.13
N ILE A 105 10.59 13.79 -44.99
CA ILE A 105 10.85 15.22 -44.88
C ILE A 105 11.87 15.48 -43.79
N THR A 106 12.90 16.25 -44.13
CA THR A 106 13.88 16.77 -43.18
C THR A 106 13.87 18.29 -43.24
N MET A 107 13.81 18.96 -42.10
CA MET A 107 13.87 20.42 -42.00
C MET A 107 14.97 20.84 -41.03
N SER A 108 15.82 21.79 -41.45
CA SER A 108 16.82 22.40 -40.57
C SER A 108 16.27 23.51 -39.68
N GLY A 109 15.00 23.88 -39.87
CA GLY A 109 14.25 24.89 -39.13
C GLY A 109 12.86 24.40 -38.74
N GLU A 110 11.91 25.33 -38.65
CA GLU A 110 10.60 25.11 -38.05
C GLU A 110 9.57 24.49 -39.01
N LEU A 111 8.74 23.60 -38.48
CA LEU A 111 7.43 23.25 -39.02
C LEU A 111 6.33 23.98 -38.22
N GLU A 112 5.63 24.92 -38.84
CA GLU A 112 4.55 25.69 -38.22
C GLU A 112 3.20 25.29 -38.84
N LEU A 113 2.25 24.83 -38.02
CA LEU A 113 0.91 24.41 -38.42
C LEU A 113 -0.16 25.23 -37.67
N SER A 114 -0.93 26.04 -38.39
CA SER A 114 -2.02 26.84 -37.81
C SER A 114 -3.32 26.64 -38.59
N ASN A 115 -4.45 26.37 -37.91
CA ASN A 115 -5.73 26.04 -38.54
C ASN A 115 -5.61 25.00 -39.67
N THR A 116 -4.81 23.95 -39.45
CA THR A 116 -4.47 22.94 -40.48
C THR A 116 -4.77 21.52 -39.98
N ILE A 117 -5.25 20.65 -40.87
CA ILE A 117 -5.26 19.19 -40.67
C ILE A 117 -4.04 18.64 -41.40
N PHE A 118 -3.10 18.08 -40.65
CA PHE A 118 -1.86 17.53 -41.16
C PHE A 118 -1.83 16.02 -40.90
N THR A 119 -2.11 15.23 -41.94
CA THR A 119 -2.17 13.77 -41.87
C THR A 119 -0.98 13.19 -42.62
N THR A 120 -0.18 12.37 -41.93
CA THR A 120 1.06 11.84 -42.49
C THR A 120 1.25 10.36 -42.18
N SER A 121 1.69 9.62 -43.19
CA SER A 121 2.34 8.30 -43.03
C SER A 121 3.85 8.39 -43.31
N ALA A 122 4.36 9.61 -43.55
CA ALA A 122 5.76 9.91 -43.81
C ALA A 122 6.57 10.06 -42.53
N SER A 123 7.85 9.69 -42.58
CA SER A 123 8.81 10.04 -41.54
C SER A 123 9.24 11.50 -41.68
N ILE A 124 9.17 12.25 -40.58
CA ILE A 124 9.44 13.69 -40.54
C ILE A 124 10.53 13.96 -39.50
N THR A 125 11.54 14.74 -39.87
CA THR A 125 12.56 15.24 -38.92
C THR A 125 12.62 16.76 -39.03
N VAL A 126 12.42 17.47 -37.92
CA VAL A 126 12.39 18.94 -37.90
C VAL A 126 13.25 19.51 -36.78
N TYR A 127 13.67 20.76 -36.94
CA TYR A 127 14.39 21.46 -35.88
C TYR A 127 13.45 21.85 -34.74
N SER A 128 12.34 22.50 -35.08
CA SER A 128 11.25 22.84 -34.15
C SER A 128 9.88 22.57 -34.78
N LEU A 129 8.87 22.41 -33.93
CA LEU A 129 7.49 22.15 -34.32
C LEU A 129 6.53 23.03 -33.52
N THR A 130 5.66 23.76 -34.20
CA THR A 130 4.59 24.55 -33.57
C THR A 130 3.25 24.16 -34.19
N VAL A 131 2.30 23.76 -33.34
CA VAL A 131 0.93 23.40 -33.75
C VAL A 131 -0.08 24.21 -32.94
N SER A 132 -0.85 25.04 -33.64
CA SER A 132 -1.73 26.03 -33.01
C SER A 132 -3.07 26.20 -33.72
N ASN A 133 -3.98 26.96 -33.11
CA ASN A 133 -5.26 27.39 -33.65
C ASN A 133 -6.08 26.21 -34.21
N SER A 134 -6.49 25.29 -33.34
CA SER A 134 -7.29 24.11 -33.71
C SER A 134 -6.64 23.18 -34.74
N SER A 135 -5.34 23.31 -35.03
CA SER A 135 -4.63 22.39 -35.92
C SER A 135 -4.62 20.97 -35.36
N VAL A 136 -4.72 20.00 -36.26
CA VAL A 136 -4.65 18.57 -35.94
C VAL A 136 -3.48 17.99 -36.70
N MET A 137 -2.56 17.35 -35.98
CA MET A 137 -1.49 16.54 -36.56
C MET A 137 -1.78 15.07 -36.27
N THR A 138 -1.94 14.27 -37.33
CA THR A 138 -2.23 12.84 -37.25
C THR A 138 -1.12 12.04 -37.95
N GLN A 139 -0.59 11.02 -37.27
CA GLN A 139 0.45 10.14 -37.78
C GLN A 139 -0.05 8.69 -37.87
N ASN A 140 0.22 8.04 -39.00
CA ASN A 140 -0.28 6.69 -39.32
C ASN A 140 0.84 5.79 -39.89
N ASP A 141 0.54 4.51 -40.07
CA ASP A 141 1.30 3.51 -40.84
C ASP A 141 2.81 3.46 -40.53
N ALA A 142 3.17 3.35 -39.25
CA ALA A 142 4.56 3.28 -38.77
C ALA A 142 5.43 4.50 -39.13
N SER A 143 4.82 5.68 -39.28
CA SER A 143 5.55 6.96 -39.39
C SER A 143 6.14 7.43 -38.07
N ASP A 144 7.27 8.13 -38.13
CA ASP A 144 7.86 8.78 -36.95
C ASP A 144 8.08 10.27 -37.23
N THR A 145 7.73 11.13 -36.27
CA THR A 145 8.15 12.53 -36.27
C THR A 145 9.19 12.76 -35.18
N THR A 146 10.39 13.13 -35.61
CA THR A 146 11.49 13.53 -34.73
C THR A 146 11.65 15.06 -34.71
N VAL A 147 11.53 15.66 -33.53
CA VAL A 147 11.79 17.08 -33.27
C VAL A 147 13.10 17.19 -32.49
N THR A 148 14.04 18.02 -32.97
CA THR A 148 15.37 18.09 -32.35
C THR A 148 15.50 19.10 -31.21
N THR A 149 14.80 20.25 -31.29
CA THR A 149 15.03 21.39 -30.37
C THR A 149 13.82 21.77 -29.54
N ALA A 150 12.64 21.95 -30.15
CA ALA A 150 11.45 22.30 -29.39
C ALA A 150 10.14 21.97 -30.10
N SER A 151 9.14 21.53 -29.34
CA SER A 151 7.78 21.28 -29.84
C SER A 151 6.71 21.92 -28.95
N TYR A 152 5.81 22.70 -29.56
CA TYR A 152 4.77 23.46 -28.88
C TYR A 152 3.40 23.16 -29.46
N PHE A 153 2.47 22.78 -28.58
CA PHE A 153 1.08 22.51 -28.91
C PHE A 153 0.20 23.39 -28.03
N ASP A 154 -0.62 24.25 -28.64
CA ASP A 154 -1.54 25.11 -27.88
C ASP A 154 -2.74 24.33 -27.33
N SER A 155 -3.61 24.99 -26.56
CA SER A 155 -4.75 24.35 -25.88
C SER A 155 -5.86 23.84 -26.80
N THR A 156 -5.86 24.23 -28.07
CA THR A 156 -6.88 23.86 -29.07
C THR A 156 -6.35 22.87 -30.11
N SER A 157 -5.03 22.76 -30.23
CA SER A 157 -4.34 21.83 -31.11
C SER A 157 -4.49 20.37 -30.70
N LYS A 158 -4.22 19.45 -31.61
CA LYS A 158 -4.21 18.01 -31.36
C LYS A 158 -3.00 17.33 -32.00
N LEU A 159 -2.44 16.37 -31.28
CA LEU A 159 -1.50 15.37 -31.80
C LEU A 159 -2.10 13.98 -31.59
N GLU A 160 -2.19 13.22 -32.68
CA GLU A 160 -2.82 11.90 -32.72
C GLU A 160 -1.90 10.89 -33.41
N LEU A 161 -1.60 9.79 -32.72
CA LEU A 161 -0.76 8.68 -33.21
C LEU A 161 -1.61 7.41 -33.37
N ASN A 162 -1.48 6.73 -34.52
CA ASN A 162 -2.11 5.46 -34.86
C ASN A 162 -1.10 4.46 -35.44
N ASP A 163 -1.45 3.16 -35.51
CA ASP A 163 -0.68 2.08 -36.17
C ASP A 163 0.85 2.23 -36.16
N LYS A 164 1.48 1.85 -35.04
CA LYS A 164 2.96 1.84 -34.87
C LYS A 164 3.66 3.19 -35.06
N SER A 165 2.93 4.30 -35.16
CA SER A 165 3.55 5.62 -35.30
C SER A 165 4.25 6.10 -34.03
N GLY A 166 5.22 6.98 -34.21
CA GLY A 166 6.07 7.52 -33.15
C GLY A 166 6.14 9.04 -33.17
N PHE A 167 6.17 9.65 -31.99
CA PHE A 167 6.58 11.03 -31.85
C PHE A 167 7.77 11.12 -30.90
N THR A 168 8.90 11.56 -31.43
CA THR A 168 10.15 11.72 -30.69
C THR A 168 10.50 13.19 -30.58
N SER A 169 10.72 13.69 -29.36
CA SER A 169 11.24 15.05 -29.13
C SER A 169 12.51 14.97 -28.31
N ASN A 170 13.63 15.38 -28.91
CA ASN A 170 14.94 15.48 -28.27
C ASN A 170 15.14 16.85 -27.58
N GLY A 171 14.11 17.69 -27.60
CA GLY A 171 14.15 19.08 -27.17
C GLY A 171 13.10 19.44 -26.12
N VAL A 172 12.90 20.74 -25.89
CA VAL A 172 11.89 21.23 -24.94
C VAL A 172 10.50 21.00 -25.51
N THR A 173 9.62 20.38 -24.73
CA THR A 173 8.27 20.04 -25.18
C THR A 173 7.21 20.67 -24.28
N SER A 174 6.19 21.29 -24.88
CA SER A 174 5.07 21.86 -24.14
C SER A 174 3.74 21.55 -24.82
N PHE A 175 2.91 20.77 -24.15
CA PHE A 175 1.55 20.44 -24.56
C PHE A 175 0.53 21.14 -23.67
N LYS A 176 -0.12 22.18 -24.21
CA LYS A 176 -1.33 22.77 -23.61
C LYS A 176 -2.60 22.01 -23.97
N SER A 177 -2.53 21.11 -24.94
CA SER A 177 -3.54 20.12 -25.28
C SER A 177 -3.14 18.72 -24.80
N LYS A 178 -4.03 17.73 -24.98
CA LYS A 178 -3.77 16.34 -24.59
C LYS A 178 -3.33 15.53 -25.83
N PRO A 179 -2.04 15.17 -25.99
CA PRO A 179 -1.62 14.26 -27.05
C PRO A 179 -2.23 12.86 -26.85
N LYS A 180 -2.52 12.17 -27.96
CA LYS A 180 -3.21 10.87 -27.95
C LYS A 180 -2.48 9.81 -28.79
N CYS A 181 -2.31 8.63 -28.21
CA CYS A 181 -1.87 7.42 -28.89
C CYS A 181 -2.98 6.37 -28.72
N TYR A 182 -3.63 6.03 -29.83
CA TYR A 182 -4.87 5.23 -29.82
C TYR A 182 -4.64 3.72 -29.77
N GLU A 183 -3.41 3.26 -30.01
CA GLU A 183 -3.05 1.85 -30.05
C GLU A 183 -1.89 1.54 -29.10
N ASN A 184 -1.72 0.28 -28.72
CA ASN A 184 -0.59 -0.13 -27.90
C ASN A 184 0.76 -0.17 -28.64
N THR A 185 0.72 -0.02 -29.97
CA THR A 185 1.90 -0.05 -30.84
C THR A 185 2.54 1.32 -31.05
N CYS A 186 1.81 2.42 -30.79
CA CYS A 186 2.39 3.76 -30.92
C CYS A 186 3.26 4.13 -29.72
N SER A 187 4.13 5.13 -29.92
CA SER A 187 5.05 5.58 -28.86
C SER A 187 5.25 7.09 -28.84
N PHE A 188 5.34 7.63 -27.62
CA PHE A 188 5.82 8.98 -27.37
C PHE A 188 7.19 8.90 -26.70
N ASN A 189 8.22 9.51 -27.29
CA ASN A 189 9.59 9.54 -26.76
C ASN A 189 10.03 10.98 -26.51
N PHE A 190 9.86 11.44 -25.28
CA PHE A 190 10.25 12.78 -24.85
C PHE A 190 11.63 12.75 -24.19
N LEU A 191 12.67 12.75 -25.02
CA LEU A 191 14.07 12.54 -24.64
C LEU A 191 14.83 13.84 -24.34
N GLY A 192 14.21 14.99 -24.59
CA GLY A 192 14.80 16.30 -24.33
C GLY A 192 14.90 16.65 -22.83
N PRO A 193 15.53 17.79 -22.52
CA PRO A 193 15.82 18.19 -21.14
C PRO A 193 14.56 18.49 -20.31
N PHE A 194 13.42 18.75 -20.95
CA PHE A 194 12.20 19.13 -20.25
C PHE A 194 10.95 18.92 -21.10
N SER A 195 9.91 18.31 -20.52
CA SER A 195 8.59 18.14 -21.14
C SER A 195 7.47 18.50 -20.18
N MET A 196 6.55 19.37 -20.60
CA MET A 196 5.42 19.83 -19.78
C MET A 196 4.08 19.52 -20.43
N PHE A 197 3.17 18.96 -19.64
CA PHE A 197 1.81 18.59 -20.05
C PHE A 197 0.79 19.27 -19.14
N TYR A 198 0.07 20.25 -19.66
CA TYR A 198 -0.93 21.00 -18.89
C TYR A 198 -2.29 20.29 -18.81
N MET A 199 -2.57 19.40 -19.77
CA MET A 199 -3.83 18.65 -19.86
C MET A 199 -3.64 17.14 -19.67
N GLY A 200 -2.40 16.69 -19.42
CA GLY A 200 -2.00 15.28 -19.37
C GLY A 200 -1.72 14.65 -20.73
N VAL A 201 -1.48 13.34 -20.73
CA VAL A 201 -1.18 12.50 -21.91
C VAL A 201 -2.14 11.31 -21.93
N ASN A 202 -2.70 10.95 -23.08
CA ASN A 202 -3.46 9.71 -23.22
C ASN A 202 -2.77 8.76 -24.18
N SER A 203 -2.29 7.62 -23.69
CA SER A 203 -1.54 6.66 -24.50
C SER A 203 -1.92 5.24 -24.15
N GLN A 204 -2.40 4.49 -25.13
CA GLN A 204 -2.50 3.03 -25.03
C GLN A 204 -1.13 2.34 -25.24
N GLY A 205 -0.13 3.06 -25.73
CA GLY A 205 1.22 2.57 -25.99
C GLY A 205 2.25 3.05 -24.97
N LEU A 206 3.52 3.06 -25.39
CA LEU A 206 4.65 3.46 -24.56
C LEU A 206 4.80 4.98 -24.50
N VAL A 207 5.03 5.52 -23.30
CA VAL A 207 5.50 6.89 -23.10
C VAL A 207 6.84 6.84 -22.39
N THR A 208 7.88 7.39 -23.02
CA THR A 208 9.21 7.57 -22.43
C THR A 208 9.45 9.05 -22.17
N MET A 209 9.88 9.40 -20.95
CA MET A 209 10.23 10.76 -20.56
C MET A 209 11.62 10.79 -19.95
N GLN A 210 12.48 11.69 -20.43
CA GLN A 210 13.73 12.02 -19.74
C GLN A 210 13.41 12.79 -18.46
N GLN A 211 12.81 13.97 -18.61
CA GLN A 211 12.27 14.78 -17.52
C GLN A 211 10.88 15.30 -17.91
N GLY A 212 9.88 15.02 -17.07
CA GLY A 212 8.48 15.34 -17.33
C GLY A 212 7.78 16.04 -16.16
N THR A 213 6.94 17.02 -16.48
CA THR A 213 6.03 17.67 -15.53
C THR A 213 4.59 17.54 -16.02
N LEU A 214 3.75 16.89 -15.22
CA LEU A 214 2.30 16.91 -15.37
C LEU A 214 1.77 18.09 -14.55
N ALA A 215 1.51 19.21 -15.22
CA ALA A 215 1.10 20.47 -14.58
C ALA A 215 -0.41 20.54 -14.29
N GLY A 216 -1.19 19.61 -14.87
CA GLY A 216 -2.63 19.54 -14.66
C GLY A 216 -3.31 18.48 -15.52
N GLY A 217 -4.63 18.38 -15.35
CA GLY A 217 -5.46 17.45 -16.11
C GLY A 217 -5.24 15.99 -15.70
N SER A 218 -5.65 15.06 -16.58
CA SER A 218 -5.55 13.63 -16.32
C SER A 218 -4.78 12.94 -17.43
N SER A 219 -3.73 12.23 -17.05
CA SER A 219 -2.95 11.35 -17.90
C SER A 219 -3.40 9.90 -17.70
N THR A 220 -3.56 9.17 -18.80
CA THR A 220 -3.82 7.72 -18.79
C THR A 220 -2.83 7.07 -19.73
N ILE A 221 -1.94 6.23 -19.19
CA ILE A 221 -0.80 5.68 -19.92
C ILE A 221 -0.75 4.17 -19.70
N GLN A 222 -0.59 3.38 -20.75
CA GLN A 222 -0.43 1.93 -20.62
C GLN A 222 0.94 1.56 -20.04
N THR A 223 2.02 2.08 -20.62
CA THR A 223 3.39 1.84 -20.14
C THR A 223 4.14 3.16 -20.06
N LEU A 224 4.70 3.45 -18.89
CA LEU A 224 5.46 4.68 -18.64
C LEU A 224 6.90 4.35 -18.25
N THR A 225 7.86 4.96 -18.94
CA THR A 225 9.27 4.93 -18.59
C THR A 225 9.76 6.35 -18.29
N VAL A 226 10.34 6.57 -17.12
CA VAL A 226 10.93 7.84 -16.70
C VAL A 226 12.42 7.62 -16.46
N MET A 227 13.26 8.38 -17.16
CA MET A 227 14.70 8.20 -17.12
C MET A 227 15.37 9.07 -16.04
N SER A 228 14.90 10.28 -15.79
CA SER A 228 15.48 11.19 -14.78
C SER A 228 14.50 11.69 -13.75
N ALA A 229 13.42 12.35 -14.16
CA ALA A 229 12.46 12.91 -13.21
C ALA A 229 11.05 12.99 -13.76
N LEU A 230 10.08 12.77 -12.87
CA LEU A 230 8.66 13.01 -13.12
C LEU A 230 8.08 13.82 -11.96
N GLU A 231 7.46 14.94 -12.28
CA GLU A 231 6.74 15.78 -11.32
C GLU A 231 5.25 15.76 -11.64
N VAL A 232 4.43 15.45 -10.64
CA VAL A 232 2.95 15.46 -10.73
C VAL A 232 2.43 16.56 -9.83
N GLN A 233 2.08 17.70 -10.44
CA GLN A 233 1.70 18.91 -9.74
C GLN A 233 0.26 18.86 -9.21
N SER A 234 -0.10 19.86 -8.39
CA SER A 234 -1.46 20.07 -7.89
C SER A 234 -2.51 20.01 -9.00
N GLY A 235 -3.52 19.15 -8.83
CA GLY A 235 -4.62 19.01 -9.79
C GLY A 235 -4.29 18.14 -11.01
N ALA A 236 -3.07 17.60 -11.10
CA ALA A 236 -2.73 16.56 -12.06
C ALA A 236 -3.06 15.16 -11.49
N LYS A 237 -3.65 14.30 -12.33
CA LYS A 237 -3.83 12.87 -12.06
C LYS A 237 -3.07 12.05 -13.10
N LEU A 238 -2.23 11.12 -12.67
CA LEU A 238 -1.59 10.13 -13.53
C LEU A 238 -2.17 8.75 -13.24
N ILE A 239 -2.70 8.09 -14.26
CA ILE A 239 -3.13 6.69 -14.20
C ILE A 239 -2.22 5.88 -15.12
N VAL A 240 -1.53 4.89 -14.58
CA VAL A 240 -0.74 3.92 -15.35
C VAL A 240 -1.42 2.55 -15.29
N LEU A 241 -1.84 2.01 -16.44
CA LEU A 241 -2.65 0.79 -16.54
C LEU A 241 -1.84 -0.50 -16.73
N GLY A 242 -0.52 -0.37 -16.91
CA GLY A 242 0.39 -1.47 -17.16
C GLY A 242 1.64 -1.35 -16.29
N SER A 243 2.80 -1.12 -16.91
CA SER A 243 4.07 -1.06 -16.18
C SER A 243 4.57 0.38 -16.02
N PHE A 244 5.17 0.66 -14.87
CA PHE A 244 5.78 1.95 -14.56
C PHE A 244 7.25 1.77 -14.17
N HIS A 245 8.15 2.25 -15.03
CA HIS A 245 9.59 2.12 -14.85
C HIS A 245 10.24 3.50 -14.65
N ALA A 246 10.57 3.85 -13.42
CA ALA A 246 11.40 4.99 -13.04
C ALA A 246 12.64 4.48 -12.27
N GLY A 247 13.37 3.54 -12.88
CA GLY A 247 14.29 2.63 -12.20
C GLY A 247 15.73 3.11 -11.97
N ASN A 248 16.55 2.18 -11.47
CA ASN A 248 17.84 2.41 -10.81
C ASN A 248 19.00 2.85 -11.72
N SER A 249 18.98 2.53 -13.02
CA SER A 249 20.12 2.82 -13.93
C SER A 249 20.45 4.32 -14.03
N GLN A 250 19.48 5.20 -13.75
CA GLN A 250 19.66 6.64 -13.75
C GLN A 250 19.19 7.33 -12.46
N LYS A 251 18.86 6.55 -11.41
CA LYS A 251 18.36 7.07 -10.14
C LYS A 251 17.17 8.03 -10.29
N SER A 252 16.18 7.64 -11.11
CA SER A 252 15.05 8.50 -11.43
C SER A 252 14.21 8.87 -10.19
N THR A 253 13.73 10.11 -10.13
CA THR A 253 12.90 10.60 -9.02
C THR A 253 11.49 10.91 -9.50
N VAL A 254 10.50 10.39 -8.77
CA VAL A 254 9.08 10.72 -8.97
C VAL A 254 8.63 11.59 -7.80
N THR A 255 8.09 12.76 -8.08
CA THR A 255 7.60 13.70 -7.06
C THR A 255 6.11 13.96 -7.29
N ILE A 256 5.31 13.77 -6.25
CA ILE A 256 3.89 14.08 -6.21
C ILE A 256 3.69 15.27 -5.29
N ASP A 257 3.33 16.41 -5.86
CA ASP A 257 3.11 17.63 -5.11
C ASP A 257 1.78 17.62 -4.37
N ASN A 258 1.57 18.67 -3.58
CA ASN A 258 0.35 18.90 -2.83
C ASN A 258 -0.88 18.92 -3.77
N GLY A 259 -1.79 17.94 -3.63
CA GLY A 259 -2.97 17.81 -4.49
C GLY A 259 -2.73 17.12 -5.83
N GLY A 260 -1.51 16.63 -6.09
CA GLY A 260 -1.21 15.72 -7.20
C GLY A 260 -1.56 14.27 -6.85
N SER A 261 -1.81 13.44 -7.86
CA SER A 261 -2.10 12.01 -7.63
C SER A 261 -1.52 11.09 -8.69
N ILE A 262 -1.00 9.94 -8.25
CA ILE A 262 -0.62 8.81 -9.09
C ILE A 262 -1.44 7.59 -8.68
N GLU A 263 -1.96 6.89 -9.67
CA GLU A 263 -2.59 5.58 -9.55
C GLU A 263 -1.94 4.64 -10.56
N VAL A 264 -1.32 3.57 -10.09
CA VAL A 264 -0.82 2.50 -10.97
C VAL A 264 -1.66 1.27 -10.71
N SER A 265 -2.37 0.80 -11.73
CA SER A 265 -3.26 -0.34 -11.63
C SER A 265 -3.07 -1.30 -12.80
N GLY A 266 -3.13 -2.61 -12.54
CA GLY A 266 -3.00 -3.64 -13.58
C GLY A 266 -1.94 -4.69 -13.27
N GLN A 267 -1.84 -5.75 -14.09
CA GLN A 267 -0.90 -6.87 -13.86
C GLN A 267 0.58 -6.54 -14.21
N GLY A 268 0.94 -5.26 -14.27
CA GLY A 268 2.30 -4.82 -14.56
C GLY A 268 3.23 -4.79 -13.34
N SER A 269 4.46 -4.35 -13.58
CA SER A 269 5.43 -4.09 -12.52
C SER A 269 5.70 -2.60 -12.37
N VAL A 270 5.93 -2.18 -11.13
CA VAL A 270 6.35 -0.84 -10.76
C VAL A 270 7.78 -0.91 -10.25
N THR A 271 8.69 -0.22 -10.91
CA THR A 271 10.09 -0.13 -10.51
C THR A 271 10.46 1.33 -10.34
N LEU A 272 10.74 1.77 -9.12
CA LEU A 272 11.12 3.14 -8.79
C LEU A 272 12.51 3.16 -8.16
N TYR A 273 13.24 4.26 -8.35
CA TYR A 273 14.39 4.56 -7.49
C TYR A 273 13.95 5.44 -6.31
N ALA A 274 13.38 6.62 -6.56
CA ALA A 274 12.87 7.50 -5.51
C ALA A 274 11.43 7.96 -5.77
N LEU A 275 10.60 7.96 -4.73
CA LEU A 275 9.25 8.51 -4.72
C LEU A 275 9.11 9.53 -3.59
N ASN A 276 8.75 10.78 -3.89
CA ASN A 276 8.44 11.81 -2.91
C ASN A 276 6.96 12.15 -2.98
N VAL A 277 6.25 12.13 -1.85
CA VAL A 277 4.81 12.45 -1.77
C VAL A 277 4.61 13.58 -0.75
N ALA A 278 4.09 14.73 -1.20
CA ALA A 278 3.80 15.88 -0.35
C ALA A 278 2.52 15.70 0.49
N VAL A 279 2.22 16.65 1.40
CA VAL A 279 1.17 16.55 2.44
C VAL A 279 -0.21 16.09 1.95
N ASN A 280 -0.74 16.64 0.84
CA ASN A 280 -1.99 16.15 0.23
C ASN A 280 -1.75 15.46 -1.12
N GLY A 281 -0.54 14.95 -1.34
CA GLY A 281 -0.25 14.08 -2.47
C GLY A 281 -0.79 12.67 -2.21
N THR A 282 -1.21 11.99 -3.28
CA THR A 282 -1.71 10.61 -3.21
C THR A 282 -0.95 9.70 -4.15
N ALA A 283 -0.45 8.57 -3.63
CA ALA A 283 0.10 7.48 -4.44
C ALA A 283 -0.67 6.18 -4.18
N ILE A 284 -1.24 5.58 -5.22
CA ILE A 284 -1.95 4.31 -5.13
C ILE A 284 -1.27 3.31 -6.07
N PHE A 285 -0.81 2.19 -5.53
CA PHE A 285 -0.28 1.05 -6.28
C PHE A 285 -1.23 -0.12 -6.08
N ALA A 286 -2.00 -0.48 -7.10
CA ALA A 286 -3.09 -1.44 -7.02
C ALA A 286 -2.87 -2.63 -7.96
N SER A 287 -2.90 -3.85 -7.43
CA SER A 287 -2.70 -5.09 -8.17
C SER A 287 -1.34 -5.23 -8.89
N THR A 288 -0.30 -4.52 -8.44
CA THR A 288 1.02 -4.46 -9.10
C THR A 288 2.17 -4.93 -8.20
N GLN A 289 3.22 -5.51 -8.78
CA GLN A 289 4.51 -5.67 -8.08
C GLN A 289 5.15 -4.30 -7.87
N LEU A 290 5.58 -3.97 -6.65
CA LEU A 290 6.25 -2.71 -6.34
C LEU A 290 7.69 -2.95 -5.88
N ASN A 291 8.67 -2.49 -6.66
CA ASN A 291 10.07 -2.50 -6.29
C ASN A 291 10.62 -1.06 -6.24
N VAL A 292 11.02 -0.63 -5.04
CA VAL A 292 11.67 0.65 -4.80
C VAL A 292 13.11 0.43 -4.34
N ALA A 293 14.04 0.68 -5.26
CA ALA A 293 15.48 0.42 -5.04
C ALA A 293 16.19 1.50 -4.21
N GLY A 294 15.62 2.71 -4.15
CA GLY A 294 16.10 3.79 -3.30
C GLY A 294 15.14 4.00 -2.13
N TYR A 295 14.31 5.04 -2.20
CA TYR A 295 13.46 5.40 -1.06
C TYR A 295 12.06 5.88 -1.47
N ILE A 296 11.10 5.72 -0.57
CA ILE A 296 9.82 6.43 -0.57
C ILE A 296 9.89 7.47 0.56
N SER A 297 9.75 8.75 0.24
CA SER A 297 9.61 9.83 1.23
C SER A 297 8.18 10.35 1.21
N SER A 298 7.42 10.19 2.30
CA SER A 298 6.02 10.60 2.35
C SER A 298 5.70 11.56 3.48
N GLN A 299 5.00 12.64 3.12
CA GLN A 299 4.20 13.50 4.00
C GLN A 299 2.70 13.33 3.74
N GLY A 300 2.31 12.55 2.73
CA GLY A 300 0.94 12.39 2.26
C GLY A 300 0.42 10.96 2.40
N PHE A 301 -0.51 10.61 1.53
CA PHE A 301 -1.19 9.32 1.56
C PHE A 301 -0.63 8.34 0.54
N ILE A 302 -0.29 7.14 0.99
CA ILE A 302 0.17 6.05 0.12
C ILE A 302 -0.68 4.82 0.39
N THR A 303 -1.27 4.25 -0.66
CA THR A 303 -1.92 2.93 -0.63
C THR A 303 -1.14 1.95 -1.47
N ILE A 304 -0.82 0.81 -0.89
CA ILE A 304 -0.23 -0.34 -1.57
C ILE A 304 -1.22 -1.49 -1.44
N ASN A 305 -1.87 -1.83 -2.54
CA ASN A 305 -2.78 -2.95 -2.66
C ASN A 305 -2.21 -3.94 -3.66
N THR A 306 -1.84 -5.15 -3.23
CA THR A 306 -1.32 -6.17 -4.17
C THR A 306 -2.32 -7.32 -4.34
N PRO A 307 -2.39 -7.95 -5.53
CA PRO A 307 -3.46 -8.87 -5.84
C PRO A 307 -3.33 -10.19 -5.06
N ASN A 308 -4.47 -10.76 -4.64
CA ASN A 308 -4.51 -12.04 -3.93
C ASN A 308 -3.88 -13.18 -4.74
N GLY A 309 -3.00 -13.97 -4.11
CA GLY A 309 -2.65 -15.31 -4.59
C GLY A 309 -1.36 -15.48 -5.39
N ALA A 310 -0.53 -14.44 -5.54
CA ALA A 310 0.84 -14.58 -6.03
C ALA A 310 1.82 -14.00 -5.01
N ILE A 311 2.88 -14.73 -4.68
CA ILE A 311 4.02 -14.17 -3.95
C ILE A 311 4.65 -13.13 -4.88
N GLN A 312 4.22 -11.89 -4.76
CA GLN A 312 4.82 -10.75 -5.44
C GLN A 312 5.94 -10.28 -4.52
N ASN A 313 7.20 -10.49 -4.93
CA ASN A 313 8.38 -9.98 -4.23
C ASN A 313 8.44 -8.45 -4.41
N SER A 314 7.50 -7.75 -3.78
CA SER A 314 7.53 -6.30 -3.66
C SER A 314 8.52 -5.93 -2.58
N THR A 315 9.43 -5.01 -2.90
CA THR A 315 10.54 -4.62 -2.02
C THR A 315 10.61 -3.11 -1.92
N ILE A 316 10.74 -2.57 -0.72
CA ILE A 316 11.05 -1.16 -0.48
C ILE A 316 12.36 -1.12 0.29
N SER A 317 13.39 -0.50 -0.31
CA SER A 317 14.70 -0.40 0.33
C SER A 317 14.66 0.57 1.52
N GLU A 318 13.96 1.69 1.38
CA GLU A 318 13.85 2.68 2.45
C GLU A 318 12.50 3.39 2.39
N LEU A 319 11.84 3.51 3.54
CA LEU A 319 10.61 4.25 3.72
C LEU A 319 10.86 5.39 4.71
N VAL A 320 10.98 6.61 4.19
CA VAL A 320 11.18 7.84 4.97
C VAL A 320 9.83 8.51 5.21
N LEU A 321 9.47 8.61 6.47
CA LEU A 321 8.25 9.23 6.94
C LEU A 321 8.60 10.64 7.40
N GLN A 322 7.85 11.61 6.91
CA GLN A 322 8.04 13.03 7.21
C GLN A 322 6.67 13.66 7.46
N GLY A 323 6.61 14.80 8.13
CA GLY A 323 5.39 15.56 8.38
C GLY A 323 4.58 15.09 9.59
N LEU A 324 3.58 15.89 9.94
CA LEU A 324 2.70 15.68 11.10
C LEU A 324 1.62 14.61 10.86
N GLN A 325 1.24 14.35 9.61
CA GLN A 325 0.14 13.47 9.23
C GLN A 325 0.52 12.66 7.99
N THR A 326 1.13 11.49 8.19
CA THR A 326 1.45 10.56 7.11
C THR A 326 0.69 9.26 7.35
N SER A 327 -0.04 8.81 6.34
CA SER A 327 -0.79 7.56 6.39
C SER A 327 -0.38 6.66 5.24
N ILE A 328 0.03 5.44 5.59
CA ILE A 328 0.40 4.41 4.64
C ILE A 328 -0.52 3.22 4.90
N GLU A 329 -1.33 2.88 3.91
CA GLU A 329 -2.18 1.71 3.94
C GLU A 329 -1.54 0.61 3.09
N ILE A 330 -1.26 -0.53 3.71
CA ILE A 330 -0.79 -1.74 3.03
C ILE A 330 -1.92 -2.75 3.13
N ASN A 331 -2.65 -2.91 2.03
CA ASN A 331 -3.73 -3.86 1.90
C ASN A 331 -3.23 -5.11 1.17
N ASN A 332 -2.91 -6.20 1.88
CA ASN A 332 -2.19 -7.30 1.24
C ASN A 332 -2.35 -8.70 1.85
N SER A 333 -2.26 -9.70 0.96
CA SER A 333 -2.11 -11.13 1.25
C SER A 333 -0.65 -11.64 1.22
N ASN A 334 0.34 -10.89 0.67
CA ASN A 334 1.79 -11.21 0.65
C ASN A 334 2.65 -10.00 0.18
N PHE A 335 3.14 -9.12 1.06
CA PHE A 335 4.14 -8.10 0.69
C PHE A 335 5.55 -8.68 0.93
N GLY A 336 6.55 -8.35 0.11
CA GLY A 336 7.87 -8.99 0.22
C GLY A 336 8.69 -8.49 1.42
N GLU A 337 9.25 -7.30 1.30
CA GLU A 337 10.21 -6.77 2.30
C GLU A 337 10.22 -5.24 2.34
N ILE A 338 10.33 -4.67 3.54
CA ILE A 338 10.69 -3.27 3.78
C ILE A 338 12.00 -3.26 4.57
N HIS A 339 13.11 -2.91 3.94
CA HIS A 339 14.42 -3.03 4.60
C HIS A 339 14.61 -1.99 5.72
N CYS A 340 14.16 -0.75 5.50
CA CYS A 340 14.31 0.32 6.47
C CYS A 340 13.09 1.23 6.50
N ILE A 341 12.63 1.58 7.69
CA ILE A 341 11.66 2.64 7.92
C ILE A 341 12.36 3.71 8.74
N MET A 342 12.34 4.97 8.34
CA MET A 342 12.91 6.08 9.10
C MET A 342 11.88 7.18 9.27
N ASN A 343 11.89 7.85 10.42
CA ASN A 343 11.21 9.12 10.60
C ASN A 343 12.26 10.21 10.68
N ASN A 344 12.16 11.22 9.82
CA ASN A 344 13.10 12.33 9.80
C ASN A 344 12.65 13.52 10.67
N ASP A 345 11.43 13.47 11.21
CA ASP A 345 10.91 14.52 12.09
C ASP A 345 11.14 14.14 13.55
N GLY A 346 12.09 14.82 14.19
CA GLY A 346 12.47 14.61 15.59
C GLY A 346 11.37 14.88 16.62
N ASN A 347 10.14 15.20 16.21
CA ASN A 347 9.00 15.47 17.08
C ASN A 347 7.68 14.90 16.50
N GLN A 348 7.13 13.88 17.16
CA GLN A 348 5.71 13.51 17.14
C GLN A 348 5.00 13.43 15.77
N SER A 349 5.61 12.86 14.74
CA SER A 349 4.83 12.47 13.57
C SER A 349 3.87 11.35 13.96
N LEU A 350 2.55 11.61 13.83
CA LEU A 350 1.54 10.56 13.86
C LEU A 350 1.60 9.84 12.51
N VAL A 351 2.66 9.06 12.31
CA VAL A 351 2.72 8.17 11.17
C VAL A 351 1.89 6.96 11.50
N GLN A 352 0.84 6.74 10.73
CA GLN A 352 0.02 5.55 10.84
C GLN A 352 0.31 4.64 9.65
N MET A 353 0.89 3.47 9.95
CA MET A 353 0.89 2.38 8.98
C MET A 353 -0.25 1.43 9.32
N GLN A 354 -1.16 1.23 8.38
CA GLN A 354 -2.31 0.35 8.52
C GLN A 354 -2.10 -0.89 7.65
N PHE A 355 -2.23 -2.07 8.26
CA PHE A 355 -2.19 -3.34 7.55
C PHE A 355 -3.59 -3.91 7.44
N VAL A 356 -4.11 -4.00 6.21
CA VAL A 356 -5.50 -4.34 5.87
C VAL A 356 -5.52 -5.66 5.09
N GLY A 357 -6.42 -6.58 5.41
CA GLY A 357 -6.68 -7.81 4.65
C GLY A 357 -6.11 -9.11 5.24
N ALA A 358 -6.62 -10.25 4.76
CA ALA A 358 -6.58 -11.57 5.42
C ALA A 358 -5.19 -12.11 5.82
N SER A 359 -4.08 -11.67 5.21
CA SER A 359 -2.73 -12.12 5.60
C SER A 359 -1.59 -11.23 5.05
N SER A 360 -1.13 -10.19 5.75
CA SER A 360 0.10 -9.48 5.38
C SER A 360 1.34 -10.10 6.03
N ALA A 361 2.14 -10.89 5.30
CA ALA A 361 3.51 -11.15 5.73
C ALA A 361 4.38 -9.96 5.31
N ILE A 362 5.19 -9.40 6.23
CA ILE A 362 6.12 -8.31 5.90
C ILE A 362 7.42 -8.52 6.66
N ASN A 363 8.51 -8.76 5.93
CA ASN A 363 9.82 -8.71 6.55
C ASN A 363 10.25 -7.24 6.72
N ILE A 364 10.47 -6.81 7.96
CA ILE A 364 11.01 -5.49 8.28
C ILE A 364 12.42 -5.70 8.85
N THR A 365 13.45 -5.25 8.15
CA THR A 365 14.84 -5.43 8.61
C THR A 365 15.27 -4.38 9.64
N SER A 366 14.70 -3.17 9.57
CA SER A 366 14.96 -2.09 10.52
C SER A 366 13.85 -1.04 10.52
N ALA A 367 13.54 -0.50 11.70
CA ALA A 367 12.67 0.67 11.86
C ALA A 367 13.40 1.76 12.66
N GLY A 368 13.04 3.01 12.38
CA GLY A 368 13.57 4.23 12.99
C GLY A 368 12.57 4.82 13.96
N SER A 369 12.92 5.99 14.52
CA SER A 369 12.20 6.59 15.64
C SER A 369 10.76 7.03 15.32
N ALA A 370 9.82 6.91 16.27
CA ALA A 370 8.55 7.65 16.33
C ALA A 370 7.49 7.43 15.24
N ALA A 371 7.31 6.20 14.73
CA ALA A 371 6.11 5.81 13.98
C ALA A 371 5.14 4.98 14.85
N SER A 372 3.85 4.99 14.53
CA SER A 372 2.86 4.07 15.11
C SER A 372 2.41 3.04 14.08
N PHE A 373 2.24 1.80 14.51
CA PHE A 373 1.72 0.72 13.67
C PHE A 373 0.34 0.32 14.14
N THR A 374 -0.57 0.11 13.19
CA THR A 374 -1.90 -0.42 13.47
C THR A 374 -2.14 -1.63 12.59
N VAL A 375 -2.34 -2.79 13.21
CA VAL A 375 -2.86 -3.98 12.52
C VAL A 375 -4.37 -3.98 12.70
N ILE A 376 -5.14 -3.72 11.65
CA ILE A 376 -6.59 -3.61 11.76
C ILE A 376 -7.27 -4.98 11.88
N ASP A 377 -8.55 -4.99 12.26
CA ASP A 377 -9.35 -6.23 12.42
C ASP A 377 -9.32 -7.11 11.15
N GLU A 378 -9.46 -8.42 11.33
CA GLU A 378 -9.37 -9.49 10.32
C GLU A 378 -8.03 -9.55 9.54
N SER A 379 -7.05 -8.72 9.91
CA SER A 379 -5.77 -8.64 9.22
C SER A 379 -4.67 -9.31 10.04
N SER A 380 -3.71 -9.98 9.38
CA SER A 380 -2.56 -10.59 10.06
C SER A 380 -1.26 -9.92 9.60
N LEU A 381 -0.35 -9.59 10.51
CA LEU A 381 0.99 -9.09 10.25
C LEU A 381 2.03 -10.07 10.81
N THR A 382 2.94 -10.59 10.00
CA THR A 382 4.09 -11.37 10.48
C THR A 382 5.39 -10.61 10.29
N VAL A 383 6.18 -10.49 11.35
CA VAL A 383 7.49 -9.82 11.41
C VAL A 383 8.57 -10.83 11.78
N THR A 384 9.57 -10.99 10.91
CA THR A 384 10.68 -11.96 11.08
C THR A 384 12.06 -11.32 11.28
N GLY A 385 12.15 -10.00 11.27
CA GLY A 385 13.38 -9.21 11.45
C GLY A 385 13.33 -8.28 12.67
N ASP A 386 14.41 -7.54 12.91
CA ASP A 386 14.50 -6.60 14.02
C ASP A 386 13.65 -5.35 13.77
N VAL A 387 12.76 -5.02 14.70
CA VAL A 387 11.86 -3.85 14.62
C VAL A 387 12.12 -2.92 15.79
N LYS A 388 12.81 -1.81 15.54
CA LYS A 388 13.12 -0.82 16.57
C LYS A 388 12.26 0.45 16.41
N LEU A 389 11.22 0.62 17.22
CA LEU A 389 10.39 1.84 17.24
C LEU A 389 10.83 2.75 18.39
N ILE A 390 11.69 3.72 18.10
CA ILE A 390 12.23 4.61 19.15
C ILE A 390 11.38 5.89 19.24
N GLY A 391 10.52 6.11 20.23
CA GLY A 391 9.82 7.41 20.33
C GLY A 391 8.48 7.33 21.05
N SER A 392 7.58 8.29 20.81
CA SER A 392 6.24 8.33 21.45
C SER A 392 5.20 7.41 20.78
N GLY A 393 5.54 6.76 19.66
CA GLY A 393 4.66 5.82 18.97
C GLY A 393 4.47 4.50 19.73
N GLY A 394 3.56 3.66 19.26
CA GLY A 394 3.31 2.31 19.78
C GLY A 394 2.84 1.36 18.67
N ILE A 395 2.69 0.09 19.02
CA ILE A 395 2.11 -0.94 18.14
C ILE A 395 0.71 -1.24 18.65
N PHE A 396 -0.30 -0.90 17.86
CA PHE A 396 -1.71 -1.14 18.17
C PHE A 396 -2.21 -2.33 17.35
N VAL A 397 -2.79 -3.32 18.03
CA VAL A 397 -3.21 -4.58 17.42
C VAL A 397 -4.72 -4.74 17.61
N MET A 398 -5.44 -4.75 16.49
CA MET A 398 -6.87 -5.09 16.41
C MET A 398 -7.09 -6.42 15.66
N GLY A 399 -6.22 -6.75 14.71
CA GLY A 399 -6.13 -8.08 14.07
C GLY A 399 -5.08 -8.97 14.73
N LYS A 400 -4.26 -9.65 13.93
CA LYS A 400 -3.21 -10.59 14.38
C LYS A 400 -1.81 -10.06 14.12
N LEU A 401 -0.93 -10.09 15.12
CA LEU A 401 0.49 -9.77 15.02
C LEU A 401 1.33 -10.99 15.41
N ASN A 402 2.18 -11.48 14.50
CA ASN A 402 3.15 -12.54 14.76
C ASN A 402 4.57 -11.96 14.76
N LEU A 403 5.31 -12.17 15.84
CA LEU A 403 6.72 -11.80 15.98
C LEU A 403 7.56 -13.09 16.02
N GLU A 404 8.42 -13.32 15.04
CA GLU A 404 9.22 -14.55 14.91
C GLU A 404 10.71 -14.22 14.84
N GLY A 405 11.49 -14.58 15.87
CA GLY A 405 12.93 -14.27 15.86
C GLY A 405 13.26 -12.78 15.98
N ALA A 406 12.28 -11.93 16.27
CA ALA A 406 12.39 -10.47 16.19
C ALA A 406 12.93 -9.84 17.48
N TYR A 407 13.78 -8.82 17.36
CA TYR A 407 14.05 -7.87 18.43
C TYR A 407 13.16 -6.63 18.28
N VAL A 408 12.21 -6.43 19.19
CA VAL A 408 11.22 -5.35 19.14
C VAL A 408 11.45 -4.32 20.24
N VAL A 409 11.56 -3.04 19.90
CA VAL A 409 11.53 -1.94 20.88
C VAL A 409 10.31 -1.11 20.56
N PRO A 410 9.12 -1.35 21.15
CA PRO A 410 7.98 -0.47 20.94
C PRO A 410 8.29 0.89 21.56
N GLY A 411 7.74 1.97 21.00
CA GLY A 411 7.90 3.29 21.61
C GLY A 411 7.20 3.39 22.97
N ALA A 412 7.04 4.60 23.49
CA ALA A 412 6.53 4.85 24.85
C ALA A 412 5.16 4.24 25.15
N SER A 413 4.35 3.93 24.13
CA SER A 413 3.03 3.30 24.30
C SER A 413 3.05 1.77 24.29
N GLY A 414 4.21 1.12 24.09
CA GLY A 414 4.31 -0.33 24.10
C GLY A 414 3.60 -1.02 22.93
N ILE A 415 3.29 -2.30 23.11
CA ILE A 415 2.39 -3.08 22.25
C ILE A 415 1.03 -3.16 22.94
N ALA A 416 -0.03 -2.64 22.31
CA ALA A 416 -1.37 -2.60 22.87
C ALA A 416 -2.36 -3.40 22.01
N LEU A 417 -2.98 -4.43 22.58
CA LEU A 417 -4.09 -5.16 21.97
C LEU A 417 -5.40 -4.46 22.35
N GLN A 418 -6.10 -3.93 21.36
CA GLN A 418 -7.25 -3.04 21.58
C GLN A 418 -8.61 -3.68 21.24
N ASP A 419 -8.61 -4.74 20.44
CA ASP A 419 -9.83 -5.45 20.03
C ASP A 419 -9.98 -6.81 20.74
N PRO A 420 -11.20 -7.27 21.09
CA PRO A 420 -11.42 -8.60 21.65
C PRO A 420 -10.93 -9.77 20.78
N ASN A 421 -10.88 -9.59 19.46
CA ASN A 421 -10.39 -10.60 18.50
C ASN A 421 -8.91 -10.42 18.17
N ALA A 422 -8.24 -9.43 18.74
CA ALA A 422 -6.83 -9.20 18.48
C ALA A 422 -5.98 -10.40 18.94
N GLU A 423 -4.96 -10.77 18.18
CA GLU A 423 -4.02 -11.84 18.53
C GLU A 423 -2.59 -11.32 18.48
N LEU A 424 -1.82 -11.56 19.53
CA LEU A 424 -0.37 -11.38 19.55
C LEU A 424 0.27 -12.75 19.73
N TYR A 425 1.02 -13.18 18.74
CA TYR A 425 1.84 -14.39 18.79
C TYR A 425 3.30 -14.00 18.78
N VAL A 426 4.08 -14.52 19.72
CA VAL A 426 5.50 -14.19 19.84
C VAL A 426 6.28 -15.48 19.92
N ASN A 427 7.26 -15.68 19.03
CA ASN A 427 8.06 -16.88 18.95
C ASN A 427 9.56 -16.53 18.87
N ASN A 428 10.32 -16.93 19.89
CA ASN A 428 11.76 -16.68 19.99
C ASN A 428 12.14 -15.20 19.76
N ALA A 429 11.40 -14.29 20.40
CA ALA A 429 11.54 -12.85 20.19
C ALA A 429 11.85 -12.12 21.52
N GLN A 430 12.52 -10.98 21.41
CA GLN A 430 12.83 -10.10 22.53
C GLN A 430 12.09 -8.78 22.36
N ILE A 431 11.40 -8.30 23.39
CA ILE A 431 10.64 -7.04 23.37
C ILE A 431 11.16 -6.14 24.48
N VAL A 432 11.54 -4.90 24.18
CA VAL A 432 12.02 -3.91 25.16
C VAL A 432 10.97 -2.82 25.32
N GLY A 433 9.99 -3.08 26.17
CA GLY A 433 8.86 -2.20 26.43
C GLY A 433 7.65 -2.99 26.94
N ASP A 434 6.58 -2.29 27.26
CA ASP A 434 5.38 -2.88 27.84
C ASP A 434 4.49 -3.55 26.78
N ILE A 435 3.75 -4.59 27.20
CA ILE A 435 2.62 -5.18 26.48
C ILE A 435 1.35 -4.95 27.30
N VAL A 436 0.33 -4.36 26.69
CA VAL A 436 -0.95 -4.08 27.32
C VAL A 436 -2.08 -4.77 26.56
N LEU A 437 -2.77 -5.69 27.23
CA LEU A 437 -3.97 -6.32 26.71
C LEU A 437 -5.19 -5.54 27.20
N GLY A 438 -5.67 -4.63 26.35
CA GLY A 438 -6.99 -4.00 26.50
C GLY A 438 -8.13 -4.92 26.03
N GLY A 439 -7.79 -5.95 25.24
CA GLY A 439 -8.62 -7.05 24.74
C GLY A 439 -7.72 -8.13 24.12
N GLY A 440 -8.30 -9.09 23.40
CA GLY A 440 -7.55 -10.04 22.57
C GLY A 440 -6.81 -11.14 23.33
N SER A 441 -5.85 -11.75 22.63
CA SER A 441 -5.05 -12.88 23.09
C SER A 441 -3.55 -12.63 22.93
N PHE A 442 -2.75 -13.03 23.91
CA PHE A 442 -1.29 -13.08 23.80
C PHE A 442 -0.80 -14.50 24.02
N THR A 443 -0.09 -15.06 23.03
CA THR A 443 0.53 -16.39 23.09
C THR A 443 2.05 -16.27 22.88
N PRO A 444 2.84 -16.20 23.95
CA PRO A 444 4.30 -16.24 23.86
C PRO A 444 4.85 -17.66 23.77
N ILE A 445 5.91 -17.82 22.97
CA ILE A 445 6.76 -18.99 22.83
C ILE A 445 8.21 -18.52 22.89
N GLN A 446 8.93 -18.85 23.98
CA GLN A 446 10.32 -18.40 24.19
C GLN A 446 10.49 -16.87 24.03
N ALA A 447 9.59 -16.10 24.65
CA ALA A 447 9.58 -14.64 24.55
C ALA A 447 10.26 -13.99 25.76
N GLN A 448 11.08 -12.96 25.52
CA GLN A 448 11.68 -12.17 26.60
C GLN A 448 11.20 -10.72 26.52
N ILE A 449 10.50 -10.25 27.56
CA ILE A 449 9.93 -8.91 27.66
C ILE A 449 10.70 -8.11 28.73
N PHE A 450 11.51 -7.16 28.29
CA PHE A 450 12.15 -6.15 29.14
C PHE A 450 11.17 -5.00 29.37
N GLY A 451 10.11 -5.31 30.10
CA GLY A 451 8.99 -4.44 30.39
C GLY A 451 7.87 -5.20 31.08
N ASN A 452 6.73 -4.55 31.25
CA ASN A 452 5.57 -5.12 31.94
C ASN A 452 4.61 -5.78 30.97
N VAL A 453 4.01 -6.90 31.38
CA VAL A 453 2.82 -7.45 30.73
C VAL A 453 1.60 -7.14 31.60
N ILE A 454 0.69 -6.34 31.06
CA ILE A 454 -0.50 -5.84 31.74
C ILE A 454 -1.74 -6.40 31.05
N VAL A 455 -2.43 -7.32 31.71
CA VAL A 455 -3.66 -7.93 31.22
C VAL A 455 -4.86 -7.23 31.86
N ASN A 456 -5.39 -6.21 31.21
CA ASN A 456 -6.54 -5.45 31.68
C ASN A 456 -7.86 -6.13 31.30
N ASN A 457 -8.00 -6.53 30.04
CA ASN A 457 -9.01 -7.45 29.54
C ASN A 457 -8.36 -8.45 28.58
N GLY A 458 -9.10 -9.46 28.10
CA GLY A 458 -8.56 -10.47 27.20
C GLY A 458 -7.83 -11.60 27.93
N TYR A 459 -6.95 -12.32 27.22
CA TYR A 459 -6.32 -13.53 27.73
C TYR A 459 -4.83 -13.69 27.38
N LEU A 460 -4.02 -14.02 28.38
CA LEU A 460 -2.66 -14.52 28.20
C LEU A 460 -2.70 -16.06 28.19
N THR A 461 -2.21 -16.67 27.11
CA THR A 461 -2.19 -18.13 26.93
C THR A 461 -0.78 -18.67 27.03
N LEU A 462 -0.54 -19.59 27.96
CA LEU A 462 0.74 -20.23 28.18
C LEU A 462 0.63 -21.73 27.88
N ASN A 463 1.46 -22.23 26.96
CA ASN A 463 1.52 -23.65 26.59
C ASN A 463 2.82 -24.30 27.11
N TYR A 464 2.70 -25.44 27.80
CA TYR A 464 3.83 -26.30 28.19
C TYR A 464 3.82 -27.60 27.35
N PRO A 465 4.98 -28.23 27.04
CA PRO A 465 6.32 -27.96 27.53
C PRO A 465 7.06 -27.06 26.53
N GLY A 466 7.32 -25.83 26.94
CA GLY A 466 8.06 -24.88 26.14
C GLY A 466 7.27 -23.60 25.95
N SER A 467 7.58 -22.61 26.78
CA SER A 467 7.54 -21.17 26.48
C SER A 467 8.15 -20.42 27.67
N ASN A 468 9.48 -20.23 27.71
CA ASN A 468 10.17 -19.40 28.71
C ASN A 468 9.78 -17.93 28.50
N LEU A 469 8.58 -17.53 28.95
CA LEU A 469 8.20 -16.14 29.06
C LEU A 469 8.96 -15.53 30.24
N ALA A 470 9.86 -14.59 29.98
CA ALA A 470 10.49 -13.79 31.02
C ALA A 470 10.02 -12.35 30.90
N VAL A 471 9.50 -11.75 31.97
CA VAL A 471 8.99 -10.38 32.00
C VAL A 471 9.58 -9.59 33.16
N GLU A 472 9.68 -8.26 33.05
CA GLU A 472 10.11 -7.43 34.18
C GLU A 472 9.01 -7.32 35.24
N GLY A 473 7.77 -7.09 34.82
CA GLY A 473 6.61 -7.01 35.71
C GLY A 473 5.38 -7.67 35.10
N PHE A 474 4.47 -8.12 35.97
CA PHE A 474 3.24 -8.77 35.56
C PHE A 474 2.04 -8.24 36.33
N GLN A 475 1.01 -7.82 35.61
CA GLN A 475 -0.26 -7.38 36.17
C GLN A 475 -1.43 -8.11 35.50
N LEU A 476 -2.23 -8.81 36.30
CA LEU A 476 -3.50 -9.41 35.89
C LEU A 476 -4.64 -8.69 36.62
N SER A 477 -5.35 -7.82 35.91
CA SER A 477 -6.48 -7.05 36.44
C SER A 477 -7.76 -7.92 36.51
N THR A 478 -8.78 -7.48 37.24
CA THR A 478 -10.02 -8.25 37.51
C THR A 478 -10.73 -8.80 36.27
N ASN A 479 -10.67 -8.09 35.13
CA ASN A 479 -11.30 -8.51 33.88
C ASN A 479 -10.35 -9.29 32.94
N GLY A 480 -9.08 -9.44 33.32
CA GLY A 480 -8.10 -10.22 32.58
C GLY A 480 -8.15 -11.70 32.93
N THR A 481 -7.76 -12.55 31.98
CA THR A 481 -7.66 -14.00 32.18
C THR A 481 -6.25 -14.51 31.87
N LEU A 482 -5.74 -15.40 32.71
CA LEU A 482 -4.52 -16.18 32.46
C LEU A 482 -4.92 -17.64 32.20
N TYR A 483 -4.65 -18.14 31.00
CA TYR A 483 -4.84 -19.54 30.62
C TYR A 483 -3.51 -20.27 30.64
N ILE A 484 -3.44 -21.37 31.39
CA ILE A 484 -2.27 -22.24 31.50
C ILE A 484 -2.66 -23.64 30.99
N PHE A 485 -2.04 -24.08 29.90
CA PHE A 485 -2.17 -25.44 29.37
C PHE A 485 -0.93 -26.24 29.76
N ASP A 486 -1.11 -27.18 30.69
CA ASP A 486 -0.01 -27.98 31.20
C ASP A 486 0.13 -29.32 30.47
N SER A 487 1.33 -29.63 29.95
CA SER A 487 1.68 -30.99 29.56
C SER A 487 2.32 -31.82 30.67
N GLN A 488 3.08 -31.27 31.63
CA GLN A 488 3.62 -31.88 32.86
C GLN A 488 4.24 -30.80 33.79
N VAL A 489 3.50 -30.31 34.80
CA VAL A 489 3.94 -29.22 35.72
C VAL A 489 5.10 -29.61 36.65
N SER A 490 5.47 -30.88 36.81
CA SER A 490 6.40 -31.27 37.89
C SER A 490 7.90 -31.00 37.64
N SER A 491 8.31 -30.47 36.48
CA SER A 491 9.76 -30.21 36.21
C SER A 491 10.11 -29.13 35.17
N ASN A 492 9.13 -28.44 34.57
CA ASN A 492 9.39 -27.48 33.48
C ASN A 492 9.43 -26.02 33.95
N PRO A 493 10.18 -25.14 33.26
CA PRO A 493 10.33 -23.73 33.65
C PRO A 493 9.00 -22.97 33.51
N ALA A 494 8.54 -22.39 34.60
CA ALA A 494 7.39 -21.51 34.60
C ALA A 494 7.75 -20.10 34.09
N PRO A 495 6.78 -19.28 33.61
CA PRO A 495 7.01 -17.88 33.33
C PRO A 495 7.71 -17.20 34.51
N PHE A 496 8.73 -16.42 34.21
CA PHE A 496 9.53 -15.73 35.21
C PHE A 496 9.22 -14.24 35.23
N VAL A 497 8.95 -13.69 36.41
CA VAL A 497 8.73 -12.26 36.65
C VAL A 497 9.85 -11.72 37.53
N ALA A 498 10.61 -10.75 37.00
CA ALA A 498 11.82 -10.25 37.66
C ALA A 498 11.56 -9.28 38.81
N ASN A 499 10.48 -8.49 38.74
CA ASN A 499 10.15 -7.47 39.72
C ASN A 499 8.75 -7.72 40.28
N THR A 500 7.82 -6.79 40.01
CA THR A 500 6.52 -6.71 40.66
C THR A 500 5.48 -7.59 39.99
N THR A 501 4.75 -8.34 40.82
CA THR A 501 3.61 -9.15 40.39
C THR A 501 2.34 -8.71 41.12
N PHE A 502 1.27 -8.47 40.36
CA PHE A 502 -0.06 -8.10 40.86
C PHE A 502 -1.14 -8.96 40.19
N ILE A 503 -1.89 -9.75 40.97
CA ILE A 503 -2.88 -10.68 40.44
C ILE A 503 -4.22 -10.48 41.13
N THR A 504 -5.21 -10.03 40.34
CA THR A 504 -6.60 -9.81 40.77
C THR A 504 -7.66 -10.40 39.82
N GLY A 505 -7.24 -10.92 38.68
CA GLY A 505 -8.12 -11.47 37.64
C GLY A 505 -8.40 -12.97 37.76
N THR A 506 -8.80 -13.55 36.64
CA THR A 506 -9.15 -14.96 36.53
C THR A 506 -7.96 -15.80 36.09
N ILE A 507 -7.72 -16.94 36.74
CA ILE A 507 -6.72 -17.92 36.33
C ILE A 507 -7.44 -19.23 35.97
N ILE A 508 -7.15 -19.78 34.80
CA ILE A 508 -7.68 -21.06 34.32
C ILE A 508 -6.50 -21.98 34.04
N VAL A 509 -6.48 -23.13 34.69
CA VAL A 509 -5.40 -24.12 34.53
C VAL A 509 -6.01 -25.40 33.98
N GLN A 510 -5.56 -25.82 32.80
CA GLN A 510 -5.97 -27.08 32.19
C GLN A 510 -4.84 -28.11 32.32
N PHE A 511 -5.10 -29.16 33.09
CA PHE A 511 -4.18 -30.27 33.29
C PHE A 511 -4.38 -31.34 32.22
N GLN A 512 -3.29 -31.78 31.57
CA GLN A 512 -3.31 -32.94 30.67
C GLN A 512 -3.30 -34.28 31.42
N ASN A 513 -2.71 -34.33 32.63
CA ASN A 513 -2.62 -35.53 33.45
C ASN A 513 -3.46 -35.39 34.73
N SER A 514 -3.72 -36.52 35.40
CA SER A 514 -4.47 -36.51 36.66
C SER A 514 -3.81 -35.60 37.68
N ILE A 515 -4.63 -34.77 38.33
CA ILE A 515 -4.20 -33.89 39.42
C ILE A 515 -3.86 -34.75 40.64
N GLU A 516 -2.71 -34.50 41.25
CA GLU A 516 -2.27 -35.13 42.49
C GLU A 516 -2.70 -34.27 43.68
N PHE A 517 -3.48 -34.87 44.59
CA PHE A 517 -3.81 -34.23 45.86
C PHE A 517 -2.55 -34.08 46.74
N ASN A 518 -2.44 -32.97 47.46
CA ASN A 518 -1.21 -32.49 48.11
C ASN A 518 -0.06 -32.16 47.15
N GLY A 519 -0.36 -32.03 45.84
CA GLY A 519 0.59 -31.53 44.86
C GLY A 519 0.74 -30.01 44.94
N GLN A 520 1.97 -29.53 44.69
CA GLN A 520 2.28 -28.11 44.51
C GLN A 520 2.60 -27.86 43.05
N TYR A 521 1.84 -26.96 42.43
CA TYR A 521 1.90 -26.69 41.00
C TYR A 521 2.39 -25.27 40.77
N PRO A 522 3.70 -25.04 40.53
CA PRO A 522 4.20 -23.70 40.23
C PRO A 522 3.56 -23.16 38.95
N LEU A 523 2.89 -22.02 39.06
CA LEU A 523 2.20 -21.36 37.95
C LEU A 523 3.08 -20.24 37.35
N ILE A 524 3.72 -19.45 38.21
CA ILE A 524 4.57 -18.31 37.84
C ILE A 524 5.75 -18.25 38.82
N GLN A 525 6.97 -18.19 38.32
CA GLN A 525 8.17 -17.88 39.12
C GLN A 525 8.32 -16.37 39.30
N VAL A 526 8.66 -15.93 40.51
CA VAL A 526 8.78 -14.52 40.87
C VAL A 526 10.04 -14.28 41.70
N ASN A 527 10.83 -13.27 41.35
CA ASN A 527 12.05 -12.94 42.10
C ASN A 527 11.76 -12.18 43.41
N THR A 528 10.62 -11.48 43.48
CA THR A 528 10.15 -10.79 44.68
C THR A 528 8.76 -11.26 45.08
N PRO A 529 8.41 -11.23 46.38
CA PRO A 529 7.05 -11.58 46.82
C PRO A 529 5.99 -10.74 46.09
N PRO A 530 4.84 -11.32 45.69
CA PRO A 530 3.79 -10.58 44.99
C PRO A 530 3.21 -9.49 45.91
N MET A 531 2.95 -8.31 45.35
CA MET A 531 2.37 -7.19 46.12
C MET A 531 0.90 -7.41 46.45
N ASN A 532 0.17 -8.12 45.59
CA ASN A 532 -1.20 -8.51 45.84
C ASN A 532 -1.52 -9.81 45.10
N LEU A 533 -2.16 -10.73 45.80
CA LEU A 533 -2.60 -12.01 45.31
C LEU A 533 -4.05 -12.21 45.78
N SER A 534 -5.00 -11.85 44.93
CA SER A 534 -6.43 -12.01 45.18
C SER A 534 -7.14 -12.36 43.87
N ALA A 535 -6.90 -13.56 43.35
CA ALA A 535 -7.55 -14.01 42.12
C ALA A 535 -9.09 -14.02 42.30
N SER A 536 -9.82 -13.36 41.40
CA SER A 536 -11.28 -13.24 41.49
C SER A 536 -11.99 -14.56 41.18
N THR A 537 -11.37 -15.38 40.33
CA THR A 537 -11.85 -16.71 39.94
C THR A 537 -10.65 -17.59 39.64
N LEU A 538 -10.61 -18.78 40.23
CA LEU A 538 -9.68 -19.85 39.86
C LEU A 538 -10.49 -21.06 39.39
N SER A 539 -10.06 -21.68 38.29
CA SER A 539 -10.77 -22.82 37.69
C SER A 539 -9.78 -23.86 37.15
N PRO A 540 -9.42 -24.90 37.94
CA PRO A 540 -8.66 -26.03 37.45
C PRO A 540 -9.57 -27.00 36.70
N ILE A 541 -9.11 -27.43 35.52
CA ILE A 541 -9.84 -28.32 34.62
C ILE A 541 -8.97 -29.55 34.34
N TYR A 542 -9.50 -30.75 34.57
CA TYR A 542 -8.90 -32.01 34.11
C TYR A 542 -9.96 -32.85 33.43
N ASN A 543 -9.62 -33.42 32.27
CA ASN A 543 -10.54 -34.22 31.44
C ASN A 543 -11.91 -33.54 31.19
N ASN A 544 -11.90 -32.23 30.92
CA ASN A 544 -13.09 -31.36 30.76
C ASN A 544 -14.01 -31.27 32.00
N VAL A 545 -13.54 -31.67 33.18
CA VAL A 545 -14.25 -31.53 34.45
C VAL A 545 -13.63 -30.38 35.25
N LEU A 546 -14.47 -29.43 35.67
CA LEU A 546 -14.09 -28.33 36.55
C LEU A 546 -14.01 -28.83 38.00
N TYR A 547 -12.91 -28.50 38.68
CA TYR A 547 -12.74 -28.78 40.11
C TYR A 547 -13.34 -27.63 40.94
N GLU A 548 -14.12 -27.97 41.98
CA GLU A 548 -14.79 -26.99 42.83
C GLU A 548 -13.78 -26.26 43.74
N SER A 549 -14.06 -25.00 44.10
CA SER A 549 -13.10 -24.11 44.78
C SER A 549 -12.70 -24.50 46.21
N GLN A 550 -13.11 -25.68 46.70
CA GLN A 550 -12.77 -26.18 48.04
C GLN A 550 -11.54 -27.10 48.03
N ASP A 551 -11.08 -27.55 46.86
CA ASP A 551 -10.03 -28.56 46.74
C ASP A 551 -8.63 -27.98 46.51
N TYR A 552 -8.49 -26.65 46.41
CA TYR A 552 -7.21 -25.97 46.12
C TYR A 552 -7.14 -24.52 46.62
N ASP A 553 -5.92 -23.99 46.73
CA ASP A 553 -5.62 -22.56 47.01
C ASP A 553 -4.47 -22.06 46.12
N ILE A 554 -4.37 -20.73 45.93
CA ILE A 554 -3.19 -20.10 45.31
C ILE A 554 -2.37 -19.45 46.41
N THR A 555 -1.13 -19.90 46.54
CA THR A 555 -0.20 -19.36 47.53
C THR A 555 1.06 -18.83 46.88
N TYR A 556 1.74 -17.95 47.59
CA TYR A 556 3.13 -17.64 47.31
C TYR A 556 4.01 -18.55 48.17
N SER A 557 4.90 -19.31 47.53
CA SER A 557 5.94 -20.10 48.20
C SER A 557 7.25 -19.33 48.21
N PRO A 558 7.73 -18.83 49.37
CA PRO A 558 9.03 -18.16 49.47
C PRO A 558 10.19 -19.10 49.14
N THR A 559 10.03 -20.40 49.43
CA THR A 559 11.05 -21.43 49.18
C THR A 559 11.25 -21.68 47.70
N ASN A 560 10.15 -21.79 46.95
CA ASN A 560 10.18 -22.04 45.50
C ASN A 560 10.24 -20.73 44.69
N GLN A 561 10.14 -19.57 45.36
CA GLN A 561 10.02 -18.26 44.74
C GLN A 561 8.96 -18.26 43.64
N ALA A 562 7.79 -18.83 43.94
CA ALA A 562 6.75 -19.07 42.95
C ALA A 562 5.36 -18.79 43.50
N ILE A 563 4.49 -18.28 42.64
CA ILE A 563 3.04 -18.35 42.80
C ILE A 563 2.64 -19.75 42.34
N GLN A 564 2.03 -20.51 43.23
CA GLN A 564 1.71 -21.92 43.01
C GLN A 564 0.26 -22.23 43.39
N MET A 565 -0.29 -23.26 42.77
CA MET A 565 -1.56 -23.86 43.16
C MET A 565 -1.28 -25.06 44.07
N ASP A 566 -1.87 -25.06 45.24
CA ASP A 566 -1.77 -26.15 46.22
C ASP A 566 -3.12 -26.88 46.26
N PHE A 567 -3.13 -28.18 45.95
CA PHE A 567 -4.34 -29.01 46.12
C PHE A 567 -4.36 -29.62 47.51
N PHE A 568 -5.47 -29.50 48.23
CA PHE A 568 -5.63 -30.13 49.54
C PHE A 568 -6.23 -31.53 49.39
N THR A 569 -5.84 -32.45 50.25
CA THR A 569 -6.54 -33.74 50.37
C THR A 569 -8.04 -33.54 50.48
N GLU A 570 -8.79 -34.31 49.69
CA GLU A 570 -10.19 -34.65 49.98
C GLU A 570 -10.27 -34.94 51.48
N GLU A 571 -10.99 -34.12 52.26
CA GLU A 571 -11.39 -34.55 53.60
C GLU A 571 -12.23 -35.80 53.36
N SER A 572 -11.61 -36.98 53.45
CA SER A 572 -12.36 -38.22 53.60
C SER A 572 -13.30 -37.95 54.75
N PRO A 573 -14.63 -37.90 54.54
CA PRO A 573 -15.54 -37.67 55.64
C PRO A 573 -15.39 -38.92 56.47
N SER A 574 -14.59 -38.85 57.53
CA SER A 574 -14.51 -39.90 58.52
C SER A 574 -15.83 -39.81 59.27
N LYS A 575 -16.91 -40.32 58.66
CA LYS A 575 -18.08 -40.81 59.37
C LYS A 575 -17.68 -42.07 60.14
N LYS A 576 -16.59 -42.00 60.91
CA LYS A 576 -16.40 -42.87 62.07
C LYS A 576 -17.17 -42.19 63.19
N MET A 577 -18.45 -42.56 63.33
CA MET A 577 -19.17 -42.30 64.58
C MET A 577 -18.31 -42.83 65.72
N ALA A 578 -17.97 -41.98 66.68
CA ALA A 578 -17.28 -42.40 67.89
C ALA A 578 -18.03 -43.57 68.53
N GLY A 579 -17.34 -44.65 68.91
CA GLY A 579 -17.97 -45.93 69.32
C GLY A 579 -19.01 -45.80 70.44
N TRP A 580 -18.92 -44.74 71.26
CA TRP A 580 -19.92 -44.44 72.29
C TRP A 580 -21.30 -44.05 71.72
N LYS A 581 -21.37 -43.47 70.52
CA LYS A 581 -22.64 -43.12 69.85
C LYS A 581 -23.38 -44.39 69.39
N ILE A 582 -22.65 -45.37 68.86
CA ILE A 582 -23.21 -46.69 68.52
C ILE A 582 -23.63 -47.42 69.80
N PHE A 583 -22.82 -47.34 70.87
CA PHE A 583 -23.18 -47.88 72.18
C PHE A 583 -24.50 -47.30 72.72
N LEU A 584 -24.73 -45.99 72.62
CA LEU A 584 -26.00 -45.37 73.05
C LEU A 584 -27.20 -45.78 72.21
N ILE A 585 -27.03 -46.00 70.90
CA ILE A 585 -28.09 -46.51 70.02
C ILE A 585 -28.44 -47.95 70.39
N ILE A 586 -27.43 -48.80 70.67
CA ILE A 586 -27.65 -50.17 71.12
C ILE A 586 -28.32 -50.16 72.51
N LEU A 587 -27.87 -49.31 73.43
CA LEU A 587 -28.44 -49.16 74.77
C LEU A 587 -29.91 -48.71 74.72
N SER A 588 -30.27 -47.79 73.82
CA SER A 588 -31.65 -47.32 73.68
C SER A 588 -32.58 -48.41 73.12
N ILE A 589 -32.10 -49.23 72.18
CA ILE A 589 -32.84 -50.42 71.70
C ILE A 589 -33.06 -51.41 72.85
N PHE A 590 -32.05 -51.69 73.66
CA PHE A 590 -32.19 -52.57 74.84
C PHE A 590 -33.12 -51.97 75.91
N ALA A 591 -33.10 -50.66 76.13
CA ALA A 591 -34.00 -49.99 77.06
C ALA A 591 -35.46 -50.05 76.59
N VAL A 592 -35.72 -49.92 75.28
CA VAL A 592 -37.06 -50.04 74.69
C VAL A 592 -37.55 -51.49 74.70
N LEU A 593 -36.70 -52.46 74.35
CA LEU A 593 -37.05 -53.88 74.43
C LEU A 593 -37.25 -54.34 75.88
N GLY A 594 -36.42 -53.88 76.81
CA GLY A 594 -36.55 -54.13 78.24
C GLY A 594 -37.81 -53.48 78.84
N GLY A 595 -38.09 -52.25 78.46
CA GLY A 595 -39.33 -51.54 78.84
C GLY A 595 -40.58 -52.21 78.28
N GLY A 596 -40.53 -52.66 77.02
CA GLY A 596 -41.61 -53.43 76.37
C GLY A 596 -41.84 -54.78 77.04
N ALA A 597 -40.78 -55.53 77.36
CA ALA A 597 -40.88 -56.80 78.08
C ALA A 597 -41.40 -56.62 79.52
N TYR A 598 -40.98 -55.56 80.22
CA TYR A 598 -41.47 -55.23 81.56
C TYR A 598 -42.95 -54.81 81.54
N ALA A 599 -43.36 -53.97 80.59
CA ALA A 599 -44.76 -53.59 80.40
C ALA A 599 -45.64 -54.80 80.04
N PHE A 600 -45.16 -55.69 79.17
CA PHE A 600 -45.86 -56.93 78.82
C PHE A 600 -45.95 -57.91 80.01
N TYR A 601 -44.88 -58.07 80.79
CA TYR A 601 -44.88 -58.88 82.00
C TYR A 601 -45.87 -58.34 83.05
N LYS A 602 -45.91 -57.02 83.26
CA LYS A 602 -46.85 -56.36 84.17
C LYS A 602 -48.30 -56.46 83.69
N TYR A 603 -48.55 -56.32 82.38
CA TYR A 603 -49.85 -56.54 81.76
C TYR A 603 -50.34 -57.98 81.93
N ARG A 604 -49.48 -58.97 81.68
CA ARG A 604 -49.83 -60.40 81.81
C ARG A 604 -50.06 -60.83 83.27
N ARG A 605 -49.38 -60.21 84.24
CA ARG A 605 -49.57 -60.48 85.68
C ARG A 605 -50.87 -59.88 86.25
N ASN A 606 -51.45 -58.89 85.57
CA ASN A 606 -52.69 -58.21 85.97
C ASN A 606 -53.94 -58.64 85.17
N GLN A 607 -53.86 -59.69 84.35
CA GLN A 607 -55.06 -60.31 83.77
C GLN A 607 -55.85 -61.03 84.88
N GLY A 608 -56.78 -60.31 85.49
CA GLY A 608 -57.68 -60.83 86.51
C GLY A 608 -58.47 -59.76 87.27
N TYR A 609 -58.01 -58.51 87.30
CA TYR A 609 -58.74 -57.42 87.98
C TYR A 609 -58.51 -56.08 87.29
N ILE A 610 -59.55 -55.54 86.62
CA ILE A 610 -60.20 -54.25 86.93
C ILE A 610 -61.20 -53.85 85.82
N SER A 611 -62.45 -53.69 86.28
CA SER A 611 -63.58 -52.84 85.88
C SER A 611 -63.64 -52.17 84.51
N LEU A 612 -64.76 -52.43 83.82
CA LEU A 612 -65.44 -51.55 82.87
C LEU A 612 -65.67 -50.15 83.44
N ASN A 613 -65.38 -49.14 82.63
CA ASN A 613 -66.42 -48.29 82.03
C ASN A 613 -66.07 -48.06 80.56
#